data_AF-A0A9D4PQR8-F1
#
_entry.id   AF-A0A9D4PQR8-F1
#
_cell.length_a   1.000
_cell.length_b   1.000
_cell.length_c   1.000
_cell.angle_alpha   90.00
_cell.angle_beta   90.00
_cell.angle_gamma   90.00
#
_symmetry.space_group_name_H-M   'P 1'
#
loop_
_entity.id
_entity.type
_entity.pdbx_description
1 polymer ?
#
loop_
_entity_poly.entity_id
_entity_poly.type
_entity_poly.pdbx_seq_one_letter_code
_entity_poly.pdbx_strand_id
1 'polypeptide(L)'
;MFALVRFVEYEHDSKFHVVHTSNIDDFELTDADDFDKRKIYNVFWIDPNEDGEDTGNYDAQILMMAENRDDLEAKAAAKRVHVTNLKLIQPAVDASSEAKEKMEKLALNYLLLLQMSCVCHSPVLT
;
A
#
# COMPACT_ATOMS: atom_id res chain seq x y z
N MET A 1 -13.71 -17.64 1.46
CA MET A 1 -13.86 -16.95 2.75
C MET A 1 -13.79 -15.45 2.52
N PHE A 2 -14.62 -14.68 3.22
CA PHE A 2 -14.76 -13.24 3.04
C PHE A 2 -14.38 -12.48 4.30
N ALA A 3 -13.82 -11.29 4.10
CA ALA A 3 -13.43 -10.37 5.15
C ALA A 3 -14.16 -9.03 4.99
N LEU A 4 -14.63 -8.49 6.11
CA LEU A 4 -15.13 -7.14 6.22
C LEU A 4 -13.95 -6.24 6.56
N VAL A 5 -13.61 -5.33 5.65
CA VAL A 5 -12.45 -4.46 5.76
C VAL A 5 -12.84 -2.99 5.78
N ARG A 6 -12.00 -2.19 6.43
CA ARG A 6 -12.05 -0.73 6.40
C ARG A 6 -10.71 -0.21 5.91
N PHE A 7 -10.71 0.58 4.85
CA PHE A 7 -9.51 1.24 4.35
C PHE A 7 -9.06 2.34 5.31
N VAL A 8 -7.77 2.37 5.61
CA VAL A 8 -7.21 3.28 6.64
C VAL A 8 -6.90 4.66 6.07
N GLU A 9 -6.61 4.74 4.76
CA GLU A 9 -6.17 5.98 4.09
C GLU A 9 -7.29 7.04 3.98
N TYR A 10 -8.54 6.60 3.93
CA TYR A 10 -9.69 7.51 3.88
C TYR A 10 -10.22 7.77 5.30
N GLU A 11 -9.62 8.73 6.00
CA GLU A 11 -10.03 9.12 7.37
C GLU A 11 -11.53 9.48 7.48
N HIS A 12 -12.15 9.88 6.37
CA HIS A 12 -13.56 10.25 6.28
C HIS A 12 -14.47 9.16 5.72
N ASP A 13 -13.93 8.12 5.10
CA ASP A 13 -14.73 7.05 4.55
C ASP A 13 -14.88 5.94 5.61
N SER A 14 -16.04 5.97 6.29
CA SER A 14 -16.42 4.95 7.26
C SER A 14 -17.11 3.76 6.59
N LYS A 15 -16.99 3.61 5.26
CA LYS A 15 -17.59 2.47 4.57
C LYS A 15 -16.80 1.21 4.89
N PHE A 16 -17.58 0.16 5.07
CA PHE A 16 -17.06 -1.19 5.17
C PHE A 16 -17.20 -1.85 3.81
N HIS A 17 -16.13 -2.54 3.42
CA HIS A 17 -16.08 -3.26 2.15
C HIS A 17 -15.95 -4.75 2.43
N VAL A 18 -16.59 -5.54 1.58
CA VAL A 18 -16.47 -7.00 1.63
C VAL A 18 -15.48 -7.42 0.55
N VAL A 19 -14.41 -8.10 0.97
CA VAL A 19 -13.36 -8.59 0.07
C VAL A 19 -13.17 -10.09 0.26
N HIS A 20 -12.73 -10.77 -0.79
CA HIS A 20 -12.31 -12.16 -0.66
C HIS A 20 -10.93 -12.21 0.03
N THR A 21 -10.76 -13.16 0.94
CA THR A 21 -9.48 -13.34 1.67
C THR A 21 -8.28 -13.59 0.75
N SER A 22 -8.48 -14.18 -0.43
CA SER A 22 -7.42 -14.34 -1.44
C SER A 22 -6.89 -13.03 -2.02
N ASN A 23 -7.57 -11.91 -1.79
CA ASN A 23 -7.11 -10.58 -2.22
C ASN A 23 -6.28 -9.89 -1.13
N ILE A 24 -6.07 -10.53 0.01
CA ILE A 24 -5.28 -9.99 1.12
C ILE A 24 -3.87 -10.56 1.02
N ASP A 25 -2.87 -9.70 0.99
CA ASP A 25 -1.47 -10.08 0.89
C ASP A 25 -0.97 -10.72 2.19
N ASP A 26 -0.06 -11.70 2.07
CA ASP A 26 0.52 -12.45 3.21
C ASP A 26 -0.54 -13.03 4.17
N PHE A 27 -1.69 -13.44 3.64
CA PHE A 27 -2.85 -13.86 4.42
C PHE A 27 -3.04 -15.38 4.42
N GLU A 28 -2.42 -16.06 5.40
CA GLU A 28 -2.47 -17.52 5.56
C GLU A 28 -3.31 -17.97 6.77
N LEU A 29 -4.41 -17.28 7.07
CA LEU A 29 -5.24 -17.65 8.22
C LEU A 29 -6.17 -18.81 7.88
N THR A 30 -6.03 -19.90 8.64
CA THR A 30 -6.85 -21.11 8.48
C THR A 30 -8.26 -20.94 9.06
N ASP A 31 -8.43 -20.03 10.02
CA ASP A 31 -9.63 -19.88 10.83
C ASP A 31 -10.21 -18.46 10.83
N ALA A 32 -11.54 -18.37 10.95
CA ALA A 32 -12.29 -17.11 10.87
C ALA A 32 -12.01 -16.13 12.03
N ASP A 33 -11.40 -16.59 13.12
CA ASP A 33 -11.09 -15.79 14.30
C ASP A 33 -9.59 -15.51 14.47
N ASP A 34 -8.74 -16.06 13.58
CA ASP A 34 -7.28 -16.02 13.72
C ASP A 34 -6.65 -14.71 13.18
N PHE A 35 -7.43 -13.63 13.08
CA PHE A 35 -6.97 -12.35 12.52
C PHE A 35 -6.74 -11.30 13.61
N ASP A 36 -5.69 -10.49 13.46
CA ASP A 36 -5.42 -9.42 14.39
C ASP A 36 -6.17 -8.15 13.99
N LYS A 37 -7.20 -7.81 14.77
CA LYS A 37 -8.02 -6.59 14.62
C LYS A 37 -7.22 -5.30 14.76
N ARG A 38 -5.98 -5.37 15.27
CA ARG A 38 -5.08 -4.22 15.45
C ARG A 38 -3.98 -4.15 14.38
N LYS A 39 -3.95 -5.09 13.44
CA LYS A 39 -2.99 -5.11 12.33
C LYS A 39 -3.60 -4.46 11.09
N ILE A 40 -2.74 -3.80 10.32
CA ILE A 40 -3.06 -3.30 8.98
C ILE A 40 -2.58 -4.35 7.99
N TYR A 41 -3.44 -4.66 7.03
CA TYR A 41 -3.21 -5.64 5.97
C TYR A 41 -3.24 -4.92 4.63
N ASN A 42 -2.43 -5.40 3.69
CA ASN A 42 -2.48 -4.92 2.32
C ASN A 42 -3.57 -5.72 1.57
N VAL A 43 -4.53 -5.02 0.96
CA VAL A 43 -5.70 -5.63 0.32
C VAL A 43 -5.82 -5.11 -1.10
N PHE A 44 -5.92 -6.03 -2.06
CA PHE A 44 -6.25 -5.72 -3.44
C PHE A 44 -7.75 -5.46 -3.57
N TRP A 45 -8.11 -4.19 -3.73
CA TRP A 45 -9.47 -3.74 -4.00
C TRP A 45 -9.70 -3.69 -5.51
N ILE A 46 -10.85 -4.22 -5.93
CA ILE A 46 -11.33 -4.10 -7.31
C ILE A 46 -12.53 -3.17 -7.25
N ASP A 47 -12.41 -2.00 -7.86
CA ASP A 47 -13.49 -1.04 -7.84
C ASP A 47 -14.69 -1.59 -8.64
N PRO A 48 -15.90 -1.59 -8.06
CA PRO A 48 -17.08 -2.10 -8.73
C PRO A 48 -17.66 -1.15 -9.80
N ASN A 49 -17.16 0.09 -9.94
CA ASN A 49 -17.61 0.99 -10.99
C ASN A 49 -16.93 0.68 -12.33
N GLU A 50 -17.59 1.06 -13.43
CA GLU A 50 -17.15 0.74 -14.80
C GLU A 50 -15.78 1.32 -15.18
N ASP A 51 -15.36 2.42 -14.53
CA ASP A 51 -14.11 3.09 -14.85
C ASP A 51 -12.88 2.42 -14.21
N GLY A 52 -13.07 1.60 -13.16
CA GLY A 52 -12.01 0.81 -12.53
C GLY A 52 -10.83 1.62 -11.95
N GLU A 53 -10.95 2.95 -11.87
CA GLU A 53 -9.85 3.88 -11.55
C GLU A 53 -9.24 3.64 -10.17
N ASP A 54 -10.06 3.17 -9.22
CA ASP A 54 -9.65 2.88 -7.84
C ASP A 54 -9.30 1.40 -7.61
N THR A 55 -8.99 0.65 -8.66
CA THR A 55 -8.50 -0.73 -8.53
C THR A 55 -7.03 -0.73 -8.16
N GLY A 56 -6.67 -1.35 -7.03
CA GLY A 56 -5.31 -1.30 -6.53
C GLY A 56 -5.11 -1.96 -5.17
N ASN A 57 -3.89 -1.87 -4.67
CA ASN A 57 -3.54 -2.36 -3.33
C ASN A 57 -3.65 -1.22 -2.32
N TYR A 58 -4.46 -1.44 -1.28
CA TYR A 58 -4.73 -0.45 -0.25
C TYR A 58 -4.52 -1.04 1.14
N ASP A 59 -4.10 -0.18 2.06
CA ASP A 59 -3.97 -0.54 3.46
C ASP A 59 -5.34 -0.56 4.14
N ALA A 60 -5.71 -1.73 4.64
CA ALA A 60 -7.01 -1.98 5.25
C ALA A 60 -6.89 -2.72 6.59
N GLN A 61 -7.83 -2.42 7.48
CA GLN A 61 -8.03 -3.13 8.73
C GLN A 61 -9.13 -4.18 8.54
N ILE A 62 -8.85 -5.42 8.94
CA ILE A 62 -9.86 -6.48 8.98
C ILE A 62 -10.64 -6.37 10.28
N LEU A 63 -11.96 -6.29 10.17
CA LEU A 63 -12.86 -6.14 11.31
C LEU A 63 -13.56 -7.47 11.66
N MET A 64 -13.89 -8.25 10.64
CA MET A 64 -14.61 -9.52 10.78
C MET A 64 -14.37 -10.42 9.57
N MET A 65 -14.45 -11.74 9.77
CA MET A 65 -14.45 -12.71 8.68
C MET A 65 -15.63 -13.69 8.81
N ALA A 66 -16.00 -14.28 7.67
CA ALA A 66 -16.97 -15.35 7.58
C ALA A 66 -16.69 -16.21 6.34
N GLU A 67 -17.14 -17.46 6.36
CA GLU A 67 -17.00 -18.36 5.21
C GLU A 67 -17.77 -17.85 4.00
N ASN A 68 -18.99 -17.35 4.23
CA ASN A 68 -19.90 -16.83 3.22
C ASN A 68 -20.12 -15.32 3.36
N ARG A 69 -20.47 -14.69 2.24
CA ARG A 69 -20.81 -13.26 2.18
C ARG A 69 -22.08 -12.94 2.97
N ASP A 70 -23.15 -13.70 2.79
CA ASP A 70 -24.42 -13.49 3.50
C ASP A 70 -24.25 -13.58 5.03
N ASP A 71 -23.43 -14.53 5.50
CA ASP A 71 -23.09 -14.67 6.92
C ASP A 71 -22.31 -13.47 7.44
N LEU A 72 -21.40 -12.92 6.64
CA LEU A 72 -20.65 -11.72 6.98
C LEU A 72 -21.58 -10.52 7.12
N GLU A 73 -22.50 -10.34 6.18
CA GLU A 73 -23.49 -9.25 6.19
C GLU A 73 -24.46 -9.37 7.36
N ALA A 74 -24.95 -10.58 7.63
CA ALA A 74 -25.81 -10.86 8.80
C ALA A 74 -25.08 -10.59 10.12
N LYS A 75 -23.81 -11.00 10.25
CA LYS A 75 -23.00 -10.72 11.45
C LYS A 75 -22.68 -9.24 11.60
N ALA A 76 -22.40 -8.53 10.50
CA ALA A 76 -22.17 -7.09 10.50
C ALA A 76 -23.42 -6.31 10.92
N ALA A 77 -24.61 -6.75 10.49
CA ALA A 77 -25.88 -6.15 10.90
C ALA A 77 -26.23 -6.45 12.37
N ALA A 78 -25.94 -7.67 12.84
CA ALA A 78 -26.27 -8.12 14.19
C ALA A 78 -25.33 -7.54 15.28
N LYS A 79 -24.06 -7.31 14.95
CA LYS A 79 -23.03 -6.88 15.90
C LYS A 79 -22.53 -5.50 15.53
N ARG A 80 -22.72 -4.51 16.42
CA ARG A 80 -22.01 -3.22 16.31
C ARG A 80 -20.51 -3.50 16.29
N VAL A 81 -19.91 -3.41 15.11
CA VAL A 81 -18.48 -3.64 14.92
C VAL A 81 -17.72 -2.56 15.66
N HIS A 82 -16.96 -2.97 16.68
CA HIS A 82 -16.11 -2.04 17.41
C HIS A 82 -14.87 -1.73 16.56
N VAL A 83 -14.85 -0.54 15.95
CA VAL A 83 -13.73 -0.09 15.12
C VAL A 83 -12.69 0.55 16.01
N THR A 84 -11.56 -0.12 16.19
CA THR A 84 -10.37 0.51 16.79
C THR A 84 -9.73 1.39 15.72
N ASN A 85 -9.65 2.70 15.96
CA ASN A 85 -9.05 3.62 15.01
C ASN A 85 -7.52 3.42 15.02
N LEU A 86 -7.03 2.65 14.04
CA LEU A 86 -5.61 2.47 13.81
C LEU A 86 -5.14 3.63 12.93
N LYS A 87 -4.15 4.38 13.42
CA LYS A 87 -3.38 5.26 12.55
C LYS A 87 -2.30 4.41 11.90
N LEU A 88 -2.10 4.56 10.59
CA LEU A 88 -0.84 4.16 9.99
C LEU A 88 0.26 4.92 10.74
N ILE A 89 0.97 4.22 11.63
CA ILE A 89 2.30 4.66 12.03
C ILE A 89 3.12 4.38 10.79
N GLN A 90 3.15 5.34 9.86
CA GLN A 90 4.14 5.31 8.80
C GLN A 90 5.47 5.12 9.52
N PRO A 91 6.23 4.04 9.25
CA PRO A 91 7.62 4.04 9.68
C PRO A 91 8.20 5.33 9.12
N ALA A 92 8.76 6.18 9.99
CA ALA A 92 9.34 7.45 9.57
C ALA A 92 10.18 7.19 8.31
N VAL A 93 9.68 7.62 7.16
CA VAL A 93 10.36 7.49 5.87
C VAL A 93 11.45 8.57 5.78
N ASP A 94 12.28 8.64 6.82
CA ASP A 94 13.49 9.44 6.89
C ASP A 94 14.72 8.67 6.35
N ALA A 95 14.51 7.68 5.47
CA ALA A 95 15.62 6.90 4.91
C ALA A 95 15.53 6.60 3.41
N SER A 96 14.50 7.07 2.70
CA SER A 96 14.35 6.76 1.25
C SER A 96 14.53 7.98 0.33
N SER A 97 14.35 9.21 0.82
CA SER A 97 14.56 10.42 0.02
C SER A 97 16.05 10.75 -0.19
N GLU A 98 16.92 10.48 0.79
CA GLU A 98 18.36 10.76 0.65
C GLU A 98 19.08 9.85 -0.35
N ALA A 99 18.59 8.63 -0.61
CA ALA A 99 19.24 7.70 -1.53
C ALA A 99 19.06 8.10 -3.00
N LYS A 100 17.88 8.64 -3.37
CA LYS A 100 17.62 9.14 -4.72
C LYS A 100 18.41 10.41 -5.01
N GLU A 101 18.47 11.36 -4.07
CA GLU A 101 19.22 12.60 -4.27
C GLU A 101 20.75 12.36 -4.34
N LYS A 102 21.27 11.40 -3.56
CA LYS A 102 22.69 11.01 -3.62
C LYS A 102 23.05 10.35 -4.96
N MET A 103 22.19 9.48 -5.51
CA MET A 103 22.41 8.86 -6.83
C MET A 103 22.39 9.88 -7.98
N GLU A 104 21.47 10.85 -7.95
CA GLU A 104 21.38 11.89 -8.98
C GLU A 104 22.61 12.83 -8.95
N LYS A 105 23.05 13.24 -7.75
CA LYS A 105 24.27 14.06 -7.59
C LYS A 105 25.53 13.30 -8.02
N LEU A 106 25.61 12.00 -7.78
CA LEU A 106 26.75 11.18 -8.22
C LEU A 106 26.78 11.03 -9.75
N ALA A 107 25.61 10.84 -10.37
CA ALA A 107 25.47 10.75 -11.82
C ALA A 107 25.86 12.07 -12.52
N LEU A 108 25.43 13.21 -11.99
CA LEU A 108 25.82 14.54 -12.50
C LEU A 108 27.32 14.80 -12.37
N ASN A 109 27.93 14.42 -11.24
CA ASN A 109 29.36 14.63 -11.02
C ASN A 109 30.22 13.76 -11.96
N TYR A 110 29.80 12.51 -12.23
CA TYR A 110 30.48 11.64 -13.18
C TYR A 110 30.40 12.18 -14.62
N LEU A 111 29.25 12.74 -15.01
CA LEU A 111 29.08 13.37 -16.33
C LEU A 111 29.98 14.60 -16.51
N LEU A 112 30.12 15.42 -15.46
CA LEU A 112 30.97 16.61 -15.46
C LEU A 112 32.46 16.26 -15.60
N LEU A 113 32.92 15.21 -14.90
CA LEU A 113 34.28 14.70 -15.01
C LEU A 113 34.60 14.18 -16.43
N LEU A 114 33.63 13.52 -17.08
CA LEU A 114 33.79 13.07 -18.47
C LEU A 114 33.88 14.24 -19.46
N GLN A 115 33.11 15.33 -19.24
CA GLN A 115 33.20 16.52 -20.09
C GLN A 115 34.50 17.31 -19.89
N MET A 116 35.04 17.36 -18.68
CA MET A 116 36.33 18.01 -18.41
C MET A 116 37.54 17.24 -18.97
N SER A 117 37.38 15.95 -19.30
CA SER A 117 38.42 15.12 -19.92
C SER A 117 38.63 15.41 -21.41
N CYS A 118 37.74 16.16 -22.07
CA CYS A 118 37.77 16.40 -23.52
C CYS A 118 38.39 17.74 -23.94
N VAL A 119 38.88 18.57 -23.02
CA VAL A 119 39.47 19.88 -23.35
C VAL A 119 40.98 19.87 -23.10
N CYS A 120 41.72 19.00 -23.80
CA CYS A 120 43.18 19.09 -23.90
C CYS A 120 43.70 18.32 -25.13
N HIS A 121 43.48 18.85 -26.34
CA HIS A 121 44.50 18.96 -27.41
C HIS A 121 43.84 19.35 -28.74
N SER A 122 43.89 20.64 -29.07
CA SER A 122 44.34 21.01 -30.41
C SER A 122 45.73 21.62 -30.23
N PRO A 123 46.68 21.23 -31.08
CA PRO A 123 47.20 22.28 -31.95
C PRO A 123 47.38 21.80 -33.40
N VAL A 124 46.86 22.62 -34.31
CA VAL A 124 47.58 23.23 -35.44
C VAL A 124 48.92 22.58 -35.83
N LEU A 125 49.02 22.12 -37.08
CA LEU A 125 50.19 22.19 -37.96
C LEU A 125 49.65 22.16 -39.41
N THR A 126 49.58 23.32 -40.07
CA THR A 126 50.53 23.84 -41.08
C THR A 126 50.72 22.91 -42.28
#